data_AF-A0A9N7MK03-F1
#
_entry.id   AF-A0A9N7MK03-F1
#
_cell.length_a   1.000
_cell.length_b   1.000
_cell.length_c   1.000
_cell.angle_alpha   90.00
_cell.angle_beta   90.00
_cell.angle_gamma   90.00
#
_symmetry.space_group_name_H-M   'P 1'
#
loop_
_entity.id
_entity.type
_entity.pdbx_description
1 polymer ?
#
loop_
_entity_poly.entity_id
_entity_poly.type
_entity_poly.pdbx_seq_one_letter_code
_entity_poly.pdbx_strand_id
1 'polypeptide(L)' 'IQKADFSFLLWFSSSAKKLIKLILDPNPITRITIPEILENDWFKKYYKPPQFEQEEGVNLEDVDVVFNDSD' A
#
# COMPACT_ATOMS: atom_id res chain seq x y z
N ILE A 1 6.81 -19.72 -1.47
CA ILE A 1 7.62 -18.48 -1.34
C ILE A 1 8.66 -18.51 -2.45
N GLN A 2 8.63 -17.58 -3.41
CA GLN A 2 9.67 -17.46 -4.46
C GLN A 2 10.81 -16.55 -3.99
N LYS A 3 11.96 -16.51 -4.68
CA LYS A 3 13.17 -15.86 -4.14
C LYS A 3 13.22 -14.33 -4.18
N ALA A 4 12.27 -13.65 -4.83
CA ALA A 4 12.32 -12.20 -5.06
C ALA A 4 13.70 -11.74 -5.58
N ASP A 5 14.24 -12.48 -6.55
CA ASP A 5 15.52 -12.17 -7.18
C ASP A 5 15.33 -11.09 -8.25
N PHE A 6 15.93 -9.92 -8.04
CA PHE A 6 15.91 -8.80 -8.98
C PHE A 6 17.15 -7.92 -8.79
N SER A 7 17.44 -7.12 -9.81
CA SER A 7 18.56 -6.16 -9.81
C SER A 7 18.03 -4.73 -9.94
N PHE A 8 18.74 -3.78 -9.34
CA PHE A 8 18.40 -2.36 -9.48
C PHE A 8 19.21 -1.70 -10.59
N LEU A 9 18.58 -0.77 -11.29
CA LEU A 9 19.28 0.15 -12.18
C LEU A 9 20.14 1.13 -11.36
N LEU A 10 21.16 1.70 -12.00
CA LEU A 10 22.15 2.58 -11.36
C LEU A 10 21.54 3.85 -10.76
N TRP A 11 20.45 4.36 -11.34
CA TRP A 11 19.80 5.60 -10.92
C TRP A 11 18.97 5.48 -9.64
N PHE A 12 18.74 4.27 -9.13
CA PHE A 12 18.03 4.09 -7.87
C PHE A 12 18.90 4.58 -6.70
N SER A 13 18.36 5.52 -5.93
CA SER A 13 18.95 5.93 -4.65
C SER A 13 19.00 4.77 -3.65
N SER A 14 19.96 4.78 -2.74
CA SER A 14 20.12 3.74 -1.72
C SER A 14 18.87 3.56 -0.85
N SER A 15 18.16 4.65 -0.52
CA SER A 15 16.94 4.60 0.29
C SER A 15 15.74 4.05 -0.48
N ALA A 16 15.60 4.37 -1.78
CA ALA A 16 14.61 3.72 -2.66
C ALA A 16 14.83 2.20 -2.74
N LYS A 17 16.09 1.77 -2.95
CA LYS A 17 16.45 0.35 -3.03
C LYS A 17 16.07 -0.40 -1.75
N LYS A 18 16.32 0.22 -0.58
CA LYS A 18 15.96 -0.37 0.72
C LYS A 18 14.45 -0.56 0.83
N LEU A 19 13.65 0.47 0.53
CA LEU A 19 12.19 0.38 0.59
C LEU A 19 11.64 -0.70 -0.36
N ILE A 20 12.13 -0.77 -1.60
CA ILE A 20 11.68 -1.75 -2.59
C ILE A 20 11.96 -3.18 -2.14
N LYS A 21 13.12 -3.45 -1.50
CA LYS A 21 13.42 -4.76 -0.93
C LYS A 21 12.44 -5.16 0.17
N LEU A 22 11.99 -4.21 0.98
CA LEU A 22 11.01 -4.45 2.05
C LEU A 22 9.61 -4.71 1.47
N ILE A 23 9.22 -4.01 0.41
CA ILE A 23 7.95 -4.21 -0.31
C ILE A 23 7.93 -5.57 -1.02
N LEU A 24 9.04 -5.94 -1.66
CA LEU A 24 9.17 -7.18 -2.42
C LEU A 24 9.66 -8.36 -1.57
N ASP A 25 9.50 -8.30 -0.24
CA ASP A 25 9.75 -9.46 0.62
C ASP A 25 8.81 -10.61 0.21
N PRO A 26 9.35 -11.77 -0.22
CA PRO A 26 8.54 -12.88 -0.66
C PRO A 26 7.76 -13.56 0.48
N ASN A 27 8.13 -13.32 1.73
CA ASN A 27 7.38 -13.78 2.90
C ASN A 27 6.37 -12.71 3.32
N PRO A 28 5.05 -12.97 3.23
CA PRO A 28 4.03 -11.98 3.59
C PRO A 28 4.03 -11.63 5.09
N ILE A 29 4.59 -12.49 5.95
CA ILE A 29 4.67 -12.24 7.40
C ILE A 29 5.71 -11.17 7.73
N THR A 30 6.80 -11.09 6.94
CA THR A 30 7.91 -10.14 7.16
C THR A 30 7.90 -8.97 6.19
N ARG A 31 7.02 -9.01 5.18
CA ARG A 31 6.80 -7.90 4.25
C ARG A 31 6.33 -6.66 4.99
N ILE A 32 6.90 -5.52 4.62
CA ILE A 32 6.54 -4.22 5.16
C ILE A 32 5.04 -3.93 4.98
N THR A 33 4.45 -3.37 6.02
CA THR A 33 3.04 -2.99 6.06
C THR A 33 2.81 -1.60 5.46
N ILE A 34 1.56 -1.28 5.12
CA ILE A 34 1.21 0.06 4.64
C ILE A 34 1.57 1.16 5.66
N PRO A 35 1.26 1.04 6.97
CA PRO A 35 1.68 2.03 7.96
C PRO A 35 3.20 2.25 7.98
N GLU A 36 4.00 1.19 7.90
CA GLU A 36 5.47 1.31 7.86
C GLU A 36 5.98 1.96 6.57
N ILE A 37 5.31 1.73 5.43
CA ILE A 37 5.62 2.43 4.17
C ILE A 37 5.33 3.93 4.32
N LEU A 38 4.18 4.30 4.88
CA LEU A 38 3.81 5.70 5.12
C LEU A 38 4.80 6.39 6.06
N GLU A 39 5.38 5.63 7.00
CA GLU A 39 6.38 6.13 7.93
C GLU A 39 7.82 6.20 7.36
N ASN A 40 8.08 5.60 6.20
CA ASN A 40 9.42 5.49 5.60
C ASN A 40 9.97 6.83 5.08
N ASP A 41 11.23 7.15 5.39
CA ASP A 41 11.88 8.41 5.00
C ASP A 41 11.92 8.67 3.49
N TRP A 42 12.10 7.62 2.68
CA TRP A 42 12.11 7.78 1.21
C TRP A 42 10.71 8.10 0.70
N PHE A 43 9.68 7.42 1.24
CA PHE A 43 8.29 7.64 0.87
C PHE A 43 7.79 9.01 1.31
N LYS A 44 8.08 9.42 2.56
CA LYS A 44 7.68 10.70 3.13
C LYS A 44 8.24 11.91 2.39
N LYS A 45 9.32 11.74 1.63
CA LYS A 45 10.00 12.84 0.95
C LYS A 45 9.03 13.51 -0.05
N TYR A 46 8.56 14.69 0.33
CA TYR A 46 7.55 15.48 -0.40
C TYR A 46 6.15 14.87 -0.47
N TYR A 47 5.86 13.83 0.34
CA TYR A 47 4.53 13.27 0.41
C TYR A 47 3.54 14.25 1.05
N LYS A 48 2.36 14.35 0.44
CA LYS A 48 1.20 15.06 0.99
C LYS A 48 0.00 14.11 0.89
N PRO A 49 -0.58 13.67 2.02
CA PRO A 49 -1.74 12.79 1.96
C PRO A 49 -2.92 13.54 1.32
N PRO A 50 -3.68 12.90 0.42
CA PRO A 50 -4.92 13.46 -0.06
C PRO A 50 -5.91 13.62 1.10
N GLN A 51 -6.65 14.74 1.10
CA GLN A 51 -7.78 14.95 1.99
C GLN A 51 -9.03 14.51 1.25
N PHE A 52 -9.74 13.55 1.82
CA PHE A 52 -11.05 13.12 1.34
C PHE A 52 -12.09 13.52 2.37
N GLU A 53 -13.23 14.03 1.90
CA GLU A 53 -14.43 14.11 2.72
C GLU A 53 -14.86 12.67 2.99
N GLN A 54 -14.92 12.28 4.26
CA GLN A 54 -15.46 10.99 4.63
C GLN A 54 -16.98 11.16 4.59
N GLU A 55 -17.65 10.52 3.64
CA GLU A 55 -19.09 10.32 3.75
C GLU A 55 -19.32 9.53 5.03
N GLU A 56 -20.09 10.11 5.97
CA GLU A 56 -20.40 9.50 7.25
C GLU A 56 -21.01 8.11 7.02
N GLY A 57 -20.27 7.07 7.41
CA GLY A 57 -20.74 5.70 7.59
C GLY A 57 -21.54 5.13 6.41
N VAL A 58 -20.88 4.38 5.53
CA VAL A 58 -21.57 3.39 4.68
C VAL A 58 -22.49 2.55 5.56
N ASN A 59 -23.81 2.68 5.36
CA ASN A 59 -24.78 1.89 6.08
C ASN A 59 -24.60 0.42 5.64
N LEU A 60 -24.17 -0.44 6.57
CA LEU A 60 -23.95 -1.86 6.30
C LEU A 60 -25.25 -2.61 5.94
N GLU A 61 -26.42 -2.04 6.23
CA GLU A 61 -27.74 -2.57 5.86
C GLU A 61 -27.98 -2.51 4.34
N ASP A 62 -27.24 -1.67 3.61
CA ASP A 62 -27.38 -1.46 2.16
C ASP A 62 -26.55 -2.45 1.32
N VAL A 63 -25.69 -3.27 1.96
CA VAL A 63 -24.82 -4.23 1.23
C VAL A 63 -25.64 -5.30 0.50
N ASP A 64 -26.72 -5.77 1.13
CA ASP A 64 -27.62 -6.77 0.54
C ASP A 64 -28.51 -6.17 -0.57
N VAL A 65 -28.81 -4.86 -0.51
CA VAL A 65 -29.65 -4.16 -1.49
C VAL A 65 -28.91 -3.94 -2.82
N VAL A 66 -27.58 -3.72 -2.78
CA VAL A 66 -26.74 -3.53 -3.99
C VAL A 66 -26.87 -4.66 -5.01
N PHE A 67 -27.10 -5.90 -4.57
CA PHE A 67 -27.18 -7.07 -5.44
C PHE A 67 -28.61 -7.54 -5.72
N ASN A 68 -29.62 -6.93 -5.11
CA ASN A 68 -31.02 -7.25 -5.37
C ASN A 68 -31.55 -6.31 -6.46
N ASP A 69 -31.88 -6.85 -7.62
CA ASP A 69 -32.55 -6.09 -8.67
C ASP A 69 -33.87 -5.53 -8.12
N SER A 70 -34.09 -4.23 -8.34
CA SER A 70 -35.35 -3.57 -8.01
C SER A 70 -36.39 -3.98 -9.05
N ASP A 71 -37.20 -4.99 -8.75
CA ASP A 71 -38.41 -5.33 -9.51
C ASP A 71 -39.40 -4.16 -9.54
#